data_AF-M7N3C6-F1
#
_entry.id   AF-M7N3C6-F1
#
_cell.length_a   1.000
_cell.length_b   1.000
_cell.length_c   1.000
_cell.angle_alpha   90.00
_cell.angle_beta   90.00
_cell.angle_gamma   90.00
#
_symmetry.space_group_name_H-M   'P 1'
#
loop_
_entity.id
_entity.type
_entity.pdbx_description
1 polymer ?
#
loop_
_entity_poly.entity_id
_entity_poly.type
_entity_poly.pdbx_seq_one_letter_code
_entity_poly.pdbx_strand_id
1 'polypeptide(L)'
;MRVPLLLFLLISSVSWAQPLPLWKPVLGYTPDLSPAAYKAFASWKQLATKARLNPSESLQLEEINGKYHFHQSKEDLESIVGAGCSWYCAGGPYAISASSELGPRATNTYYANNAHDLSLQGAWVEAAPGPGVGEWIEYRFSHDSPRLTEIKIFNGFTRSERAWQENGRVKRLKLYVNNTPTALLQLEDSRAEQRFTLPDIWGHMPEGEEMVLRFEIAEVYPGSKTDDTVITEIYFDGTEVHCFARGSLVSMADGSQKPIEQLAAGDQVLAYGSTAGEATAAAVEGVVSVTHCKLIRLTFEDGTEITATPDHPFVLAGGRWASYDPAKSRRYTGYESLFRRIQLGDLFRLADAKDVDRVSRLLKIEELHQAQPTYTITRLSGSARAYVVNGLLVGTEELPGDAPTARNVLTE
;
A
#
# COMPACT_ATOMS: atom_id res chain seq x y z
N MET A 1 11.83 -65.36 -43.66
CA MET A 1 12.15 -63.99 -43.21
C MET A 1 11.00 -63.47 -42.36
N ARG A 2 11.20 -63.26 -41.06
CA ARG A 2 10.19 -62.67 -40.15
C ARG A 2 10.61 -61.21 -39.90
N VAL A 3 9.74 -60.27 -40.26
CA VAL A 3 9.91 -58.84 -40.00
C VAL A 3 9.29 -58.54 -38.63
N PRO A 4 10.00 -57.91 -37.67
CA PRO A 4 9.39 -57.52 -36.41
C PRO A 4 8.65 -56.19 -36.59
N LEU A 5 7.39 -56.16 -36.15
CA LEU A 5 6.55 -54.97 -36.08
C LEU A 5 6.90 -54.23 -34.78
N LEU A 6 7.56 -53.07 -34.88
CA LEU A 6 7.78 -52.18 -33.74
C LEU A 6 6.50 -51.38 -33.47
N LEU A 7 5.85 -51.66 -32.34
CA LEU A 7 4.73 -50.90 -31.81
C LEU A 7 5.29 -49.69 -31.04
N PHE A 8 5.12 -48.48 -31.56
CA PHE A 8 5.42 -47.25 -30.82
C PHE A 8 4.28 -46.98 -29.81
N LEU A 9 4.57 -47.13 -28.52
CA LEU A 9 3.67 -46.72 -27.44
C LEU A 9 3.83 -45.20 -27.23
N LEU A 10 2.86 -44.41 -27.69
CA LEU A 10 2.74 -42.98 -27.37
C LEU A 10 2.21 -42.86 -25.93
N ILE A 11 3.11 -42.62 -24.98
CA ILE A 11 2.74 -42.27 -23.60
C ILE A 11 2.43 -40.77 -23.59
N SER A 12 1.15 -40.40 -23.74
CA SER A 12 0.70 -39.04 -23.48
C SER A 12 0.63 -38.83 -21.97
N SER A 13 1.62 -38.14 -21.40
CA SER A 13 1.58 -37.67 -20.02
C SER A 13 0.55 -36.54 -19.91
N VAL A 14 -0.66 -36.86 -19.47
CA VAL A 14 -1.67 -35.86 -19.10
C VAL A 14 -1.26 -35.30 -17.74
N SER A 15 -0.56 -34.16 -17.72
CA SER A 15 -0.33 -33.43 -16.48
C SER A 15 -1.65 -32.77 -16.06
N TRP A 16 -2.24 -33.24 -14.98
CA TRP A 16 -3.37 -32.56 -14.36
C TRP A 16 -2.83 -31.29 -13.69
N ALA A 17 -3.01 -30.14 -14.34
CA ALA A 17 -2.71 -28.85 -13.73
C ALA A 17 -3.61 -28.71 -12.49
N GLN A 18 -3.01 -28.35 -11.34
CA GLN A 18 -3.80 -28.02 -10.16
C GLN A 18 -4.72 -26.84 -10.48
N PRO A 19 -5.99 -26.87 -10.03
CA PRO A 19 -6.90 -25.75 -10.26
C PRO A 19 -6.35 -24.50 -9.55
N LEU A 20 -6.36 -23.36 -10.26
CA LEU A 20 -5.91 -22.09 -9.69
C LEU A 20 -6.83 -21.67 -8.53
N PRO A 21 -6.26 -21.12 -7.43
CA PRO A 21 -7.07 -20.59 -6.35
C PRO A 21 -7.98 -19.45 -6.85
N LEU A 22 -9.21 -19.42 -6.34
CA LEU A 22 -10.20 -18.40 -6.65
C LEU A 22 -10.21 -17.35 -5.52
N TRP A 23 -9.85 -16.12 -5.84
CA TRP A 23 -9.87 -15.00 -4.91
C TRP A 23 -11.13 -14.17 -5.11
N LYS A 24 -11.76 -13.78 -4.00
CA LYS A 24 -12.96 -12.93 -3.98
C LYS A 24 -12.62 -11.57 -3.37
N PRO A 25 -13.27 -10.50 -3.82
CA PRO A 25 -12.95 -9.18 -3.34
C PRO A 25 -13.68 -8.87 -2.04
N VAL A 26 -13.09 -7.99 -1.25
CA VAL A 26 -13.83 -7.17 -0.29
C VAL A 26 -14.21 -5.88 -1.00
N LEU A 27 -15.50 -5.53 -0.97
CA LEU A 27 -15.96 -4.29 -1.58
C LEU A 27 -15.60 -3.09 -0.69
N GLY A 28 -14.95 -2.10 -1.30
CA GLY A 28 -14.65 -0.80 -0.71
C GLY A 28 -15.76 0.22 -0.98
N TYR A 29 -15.35 1.49 -1.11
CA TYR A 29 -16.30 2.56 -1.37
C TYR A 29 -16.77 2.57 -2.82
N THR A 30 -17.98 3.08 -3.05
CA THR A 30 -18.50 3.36 -4.39
C THR A 30 -18.35 4.85 -4.68
N PRO A 31 -17.59 5.27 -5.70
CA PRO A 31 -17.46 6.68 -6.05
C PRO A 31 -18.80 7.30 -6.46
N ASP A 32 -19.10 8.49 -5.90
CA ASP A 32 -20.17 9.36 -6.36
C ASP A 32 -19.59 10.46 -7.25
N LEU A 33 -19.69 10.26 -8.56
CA LEU A 33 -19.29 11.21 -9.60
C LEU A 33 -20.51 11.93 -10.21
N SER A 34 -21.57 12.12 -9.42
CA SER A 34 -22.76 12.84 -9.86
C SER A 34 -22.51 14.36 -9.95
N PRO A 35 -23.27 15.09 -10.78
CA PRO A 35 -23.20 16.55 -10.81
C PRO A 35 -23.40 17.21 -9.42
N ALA A 36 -24.20 16.58 -8.55
CA ALA A 36 -24.41 17.04 -7.19
C ALA A 36 -23.14 16.86 -6.33
N ALA A 37 -22.44 15.75 -6.46
CA ALA A 37 -21.17 15.50 -5.78
C ALA A 37 -20.07 16.47 -6.25
N TYR A 38 -19.95 16.73 -7.56
CA TYR A 38 -19.02 17.74 -8.08
C TYR A 38 -19.28 19.13 -7.51
N LYS A 39 -20.55 19.56 -7.49
CA LYS A 39 -20.93 20.85 -6.89
C LYS A 39 -20.60 20.90 -5.40
N ALA A 40 -20.90 19.83 -4.66
CA ALA A 40 -20.61 19.74 -3.23
C ALA A 40 -19.11 19.76 -2.96
N PHE A 41 -18.30 19.05 -3.74
CA PHE A 41 -16.85 19.00 -3.61
C PHE A 41 -16.20 20.36 -3.88
N ALA A 42 -16.67 21.09 -4.90
CA ALA A 42 -16.21 22.45 -5.18
C ALA A 42 -16.51 23.42 -4.01
N SER A 43 -17.73 23.37 -3.45
CA SER A 43 -18.07 24.14 -2.25
C SER A 43 -17.23 23.73 -1.05
N TRP A 44 -17.03 22.44 -0.86
CA TRP A 44 -16.23 21.90 0.23
C TRP A 44 -14.76 22.35 0.17
N LYS A 45 -14.09 22.31 -1.00
CA LYS A 45 -12.71 22.80 -1.13
C LYS A 45 -12.60 24.25 -0.64
N GLN A 46 -13.53 25.11 -1.06
CA GLN A 46 -13.53 26.53 -0.67
C GLN A 46 -13.73 26.73 0.84
N LEU A 47 -14.64 25.98 1.44
CA LEU A 47 -14.97 26.08 2.87
C LEU A 47 -13.87 25.46 3.74
N ALA A 48 -13.39 24.27 3.39
CA ALA A 48 -12.41 23.51 4.16
C ALA A 48 -11.05 24.22 4.28
N THR A 49 -10.68 25.05 3.29
CA THR A 49 -9.42 25.83 3.32
C THR A 49 -9.56 27.21 3.97
N LYS A 50 -10.78 27.62 4.38
CA LYS A 50 -11.02 28.97 4.88
C LYS A 50 -10.54 29.10 6.33
N ALA A 51 -9.71 30.10 6.61
CA ALA A 51 -9.16 30.32 7.95
C ALA A 51 -10.21 30.61 9.04
N ARG A 52 -11.34 31.22 8.66
CA ARG A 52 -12.49 31.46 9.55
C ARG A 52 -13.80 31.32 8.78
N LEU A 53 -14.67 30.44 9.29
CA LEU A 53 -16.02 30.24 8.77
C LEU A 53 -17.03 31.07 9.58
N ASN A 54 -18.03 31.61 8.91
CA ASN A 54 -19.21 32.15 9.59
C ASN A 54 -20.20 31.02 9.98
N PRO A 55 -21.26 31.29 10.77
CA PRO A 55 -22.19 30.24 11.20
C PRO A 55 -22.87 29.48 10.06
N SER A 56 -23.25 30.17 8.98
CA SER A 56 -23.90 29.55 7.81
C SER A 56 -22.94 28.65 7.04
N GLU A 57 -21.71 29.12 6.84
CA GLU A 57 -20.63 28.35 6.20
C GLU A 57 -20.24 27.10 7.02
N SER A 58 -20.26 27.21 8.35
CA SER A 58 -19.99 26.08 9.24
C SER A 58 -21.06 25.01 9.11
N LEU A 59 -22.34 25.42 9.10
CA LEU A 59 -23.49 24.53 8.88
C LEU A 59 -23.43 23.85 7.51
N GLN A 60 -23.10 24.60 6.45
CA GLN A 60 -22.95 24.05 5.11
C GLN A 60 -21.81 23.03 5.03
N LEU A 61 -20.67 23.32 5.64
CA LEU A 61 -19.53 22.39 5.69
C LEU A 61 -19.90 21.11 6.46
N GLU A 62 -20.62 21.23 7.58
CA GLU A 62 -21.11 20.10 8.37
C GLU A 62 -22.07 19.22 7.55
N GLU A 63 -23.02 19.83 6.82
CA GLU A 63 -23.94 19.10 5.93
C GLU A 63 -23.20 18.33 4.83
N ILE A 64 -22.23 18.99 4.16
CA ILE A 64 -21.42 18.33 3.12
C ILE A 64 -20.60 17.18 3.71
N ASN A 65 -19.94 17.41 4.85
CA ASN A 65 -19.13 16.38 5.52
C ASN A 65 -19.97 15.20 6.01
N GLY A 66 -21.21 15.45 6.46
CA GLY A 66 -22.14 14.41 6.89
C GLY A 66 -22.68 13.55 5.74
N LYS A 67 -22.64 14.06 4.50
CA LYS A 67 -23.13 13.33 3.32
C LYS A 67 -22.03 12.64 2.51
N TYR A 68 -20.93 13.34 2.23
CA TYR A 68 -19.94 12.87 1.25
C TYR A 68 -18.60 12.45 1.84
N HIS A 69 -18.29 12.82 3.10
CA HIS A 69 -17.05 12.47 3.79
C HIS A 69 -15.76 12.72 2.97
N PHE A 70 -15.69 13.84 2.27
CA PHE A 70 -14.50 14.19 1.48
C PHE A 70 -13.25 14.31 2.35
N HIS A 71 -12.11 13.86 1.82
CA HIS A 71 -10.82 13.89 2.50
C HIS A 71 -9.94 15.02 1.96
N GLN A 72 -9.26 15.76 2.86
CA GLN A 72 -8.43 16.94 2.52
C GLN A 72 -7.31 16.68 1.52
N SER A 73 -6.86 15.44 1.42
CA SER A 73 -5.83 15.05 0.44
C SER A 73 -6.37 14.88 -0.97
N LYS A 74 -7.69 14.86 -1.22
CA LYS A 74 -8.20 14.74 -2.58
C LYS A 74 -7.95 16.05 -3.33
N GLU A 75 -7.10 15.98 -4.35
CA GLU A 75 -6.93 17.07 -5.29
C GLU A 75 -8.22 17.27 -6.06
N ASP A 76 -8.76 16.21 -6.67
CA ASP A 76 -10.04 16.23 -7.35
C ASP A 76 -10.97 15.09 -6.87
N LEU A 77 -12.25 15.15 -7.26
CA LEU A 77 -13.26 14.20 -6.78
C LEU A 77 -12.92 12.78 -7.28
N GLU A 78 -12.37 12.71 -8.47
CA GLU A 78 -12.01 11.54 -9.25
C GLU A 78 -10.67 10.92 -8.84
N SER A 79 -9.83 11.64 -8.09
CA SER A 79 -8.55 11.13 -7.61
C SER A 79 -8.77 9.92 -6.70
N ILE A 80 -8.23 8.76 -7.06
CA ILE A 80 -8.42 7.50 -6.33
C ILE A 80 -7.60 7.51 -5.05
N VAL A 81 -6.35 7.91 -5.18
CA VAL A 81 -5.44 8.19 -4.07
C VAL A 81 -5.31 9.69 -3.98
N GLY A 82 -5.53 10.27 -2.79
CA GLY A 82 -5.26 11.70 -2.59
C GLY A 82 -3.75 11.97 -2.54
N ALA A 83 -3.34 13.23 -2.47
CA ALA A 83 -1.96 13.71 -2.30
C ALA A 83 -1.26 13.26 -0.99
N GLY A 84 -1.81 12.25 -0.29
CA GLY A 84 -1.27 11.66 0.94
C GLY A 84 -0.36 10.45 0.70
N CYS A 85 0.03 9.76 1.79
CA CYS A 85 0.91 8.58 1.77
C CYS A 85 0.30 7.50 0.88
N SER A 86 0.98 7.17 -0.19
CA SER A 86 0.66 6.00 -0.98
C SER A 86 1.91 5.14 -1.08
N TRP A 87 1.71 3.84 -1.23
CA TRP A 87 2.77 2.90 -1.56
C TRP A 87 3.55 3.35 -2.83
N TYR A 88 2.89 4.09 -3.73
CA TYR A 88 3.49 4.66 -4.95
C TYR A 88 4.52 5.77 -4.72
N CYS A 89 4.68 6.27 -3.50
CA CYS A 89 5.76 7.21 -3.22
C CYS A 89 7.13 6.53 -3.09
N ALA A 90 7.13 5.23 -2.79
CA ALA A 90 8.30 4.41 -2.61
C ALA A 90 8.55 3.48 -3.81
N GLY A 91 7.57 3.32 -4.69
CA GLY A 91 7.67 2.45 -5.86
C GLY A 91 6.43 2.52 -6.73
N GLY A 92 6.04 1.38 -7.30
CA GLY A 92 5.00 1.30 -8.32
C GLY A 92 5.54 0.67 -9.60
N PRO A 93 4.65 0.35 -10.54
CA PRO A 93 5.08 -0.20 -11.81
C PRO A 93 5.83 0.88 -12.59
N TYR A 94 7.03 0.56 -13.07
CA TYR A 94 7.80 1.47 -13.92
C TYR A 94 7.36 1.36 -15.39
N ALA A 95 6.64 0.29 -15.76
CA ALA A 95 6.09 0.09 -17.09
C ALA A 95 4.74 -0.65 -17.03
N ILE A 96 3.84 -0.24 -17.91
CA ILE A 96 2.49 -0.78 -18.05
C ILE A 96 2.22 -0.99 -19.54
N SER A 97 1.65 -2.13 -19.89
CA SER A 97 1.32 -2.47 -21.27
C SER A 97 0.06 -3.33 -21.34
N ALA A 98 -0.56 -3.40 -22.51
CA ALA A 98 -1.71 -4.26 -22.76
C ALA A 98 -1.56 -5.02 -24.08
N SER A 99 -2.34 -6.09 -24.24
CA SER A 99 -2.42 -6.86 -25.49
C SER A 99 -2.97 -6.04 -26.66
N SER A 100 -3.94 -5.17 -26.37
CA SER A 100 -4.53 -4.22 -27.30
C SER A 100 -5.07 -3.01 -26.55
N GLU A 101 -5.27 -1.91 -27.28
CA GLU A 101 -5.77 -0.66 -26.73
C GLU A 101 -6.69 0.02 -27.76
N LEU A 102 -7.85 0.50 -27.31
CA LEU A 102 -8.75 1.25 -28.16
C LEU A 102 -8.10 2.59 -28.53
N GLY A 103 -8.05 2.88 -29.83
CA GLY A 103 -7.54 4.15 -30.33
C GLY A 103 -8.30 5.36 -29.75
N PRO A 104 -7.66 6.53 -29.65
CA PRO A 104 -8.26 7.72 -29.05
C PRO A 104 -9.51 8.15 -29.80
N ARG A 105 -10.53 8.62 -29.06
CA ARG A 105 -11.78 9.14 -29.62
C ARG A 105 -12.09 10.51 -29.04
N ALA A 106 -12.18 11.49 -29.94
CA ALA A 106 -12.28 12.90 -29.58
C ALA A 106 -11.14 13.29 -28.62
N THR A 107 -11.46 13.68 -27.38
CA THR A 107 -10.48 14.08 -26.37
C THR A 107 -10.06 12.96 -25.42
N ASN A 108 -10.63 11.76 -25.55
CA ASN A 108 -10.36 10.64 -24.63
C ASN A 108 -9.35 9.66 -25.24
N THR A 109 -8.45 9.14 -24.39
CA THR A 109 -7.55 8.02 -24.68
C THR A 109 -8.02 6.78 -23.91
N TYR A 110 -7.54 5.59 -24.31
CA TYR A 110 -7.94 4.32 -23.69
C TYR A 110 -6.77 3.32 -23.52
N TYR A 111 -5.58 3.87 -23.32
CA TYR A 111 -4.33 3.11 -23.24
C TYR A 111 -4.16 2.44 -21.86
N ALA A 112 -3.25 1.48 -21.75
CA ALA A 112 -3.00 0.74 -20.51
C ALA A 112 -2.68 1.66 -19.32
N ASN A 113 -1.94 2.75 -19.56
CA ASN A 113 -1.59 3.74 -18.52
C ASN A 113 -2.82 4.43 -17.90
N ASN A 114 -3.95 4.50 -18.61
CA ASN A 114 -5.18 5.08 -18.07
C ASN A 114 -5.86 4.16 -17.04
N ALA A 115 -5.42 2.91 -16.91
CA ALA A 115 -5.80 2.00 -15.82
C ALA A 115 -4.72 1.93 -14.74
N HIS A 116 -3.96 3.02 -14.58
CA HIS A 116 -2.97 3.24 -13.51
C HIS A 116 -2.62 4.71 -13.27
N ASP A 117 -3.48 5.64 -13.67
CA ASP A 117 -3.24 7.08 -13.51
C ASP A 117 -3.79 7.62 -12.19
N LEU A 118 -4.30 6.74 -11.32
CA LEU A 118 -4.93 7.05 -10.03
C LEU A 118 -6.14 7.98 -10.19
N SER A 119 -6.84 7.90 -11.33
CA SER A 119 -7.99 8.72 -11.66
C SER A 119 -9.18 7.89 -12.14
N LEU A 120 -10.37 8.19 -11.64
CA LEU A 120 -11.61 7.55 -12.10
C LEU A 120 -12.11 8.05 -13.48
N GLN A 121 -11.38 8.97 -14.11
CA GLN A 121 -11.74 9.53 -15.41
C GLN A 121 -11.24 8.67 -16.58
N GLY A 122 -10.03 8.13 -16.45
CA GLY A 122 -9.40 7.26 -17.42
C GLY A 122 -9.96 5.84 -17.40
N ALA A 123 -9.64 5.09 -18.44
CA ALA A 123 -9.75 3.64 -18.44
C ALA A 123 -8.87 3.03 -19.52
N TRP A 124 -8.43 1.80 -19.32
CA TRP A 124 -8.03 0.92 -20.41
C TRP A 124 -9.27 0.29 -21.05
N VAL A 125 -9.31 0.29 -22.37
CA VAL A 125 -10.34 -0.40 -23.16
C VAL A 125 -9.63 -1.31 -24.15
N GLU A 126 -9.95 -2.60 -24.10
CA GLU A 126 -9.43 -3.55 -25.07
C GLU A 126 -10.02 -3.29 -26.47
N ALA A 127 -9.30 -3.67 -27.51
CA ALA A 127 -9.67 -3.41 -28.91
C ALA A 127 -9.75 -4.68 -29.76
N ALA A 128 -9.87 -5.84 -29.12
CA ALA A 128 -10.02 -7.11 -29.82
C ALA A 128 -11.46 -7.29 -30.32
N PRO A 129 -11.67 -8.08 -31.39
CA PRO A 129 -13.02 -8.43 -31.79
C PRO A 129 -13.75 -9.22 -30.69
N GLY A 130 -14.93 -8.74 -30.28
CA GLY A 130 -15.78 -9.41 -29.29
C GLY A 130 -15.54 -8.87 -27.88
N PRO A 131 -15.79 -9.67 -26.83
CA PRO A 131 -15.77 -9.17 -25.45
C PRO A 131 -14.37 -9.03 -24.84
N GLY A 132 -13.29 -9.22 -25.60
CA GLY A 132 -11.92 -9.12 -25.07
C GLY A 132 -11.44 -10.31 -24.21
N VAL A 133 -12.11 -11.47 -24.25
CA VAL A 133 -11.60 -12.66 -23.54
C VAL A 133 -10.25 -13.08 -24.11
N GLY A 134 -9.24 -13.20 -23.25
CA GLY A 134 -7.84 -13.44 -23.60
C GLY A 134 -6.98 -12.17 -23.70
N GLU A 135 -7.61 -10.98 -23.76
CA GLU A 135 -6.90 -9.71 -23.67
C GLU A 135 -6.37 -9.48 -22.26
N TRP A 136 -5.27 -8.76 -22.13
CA TRP A 136 -4.57 -8.59 -20.87
C TRP A 136 -3.96 -7.20 -20.70
N ILE A 137 -3.77 -6.84 -19.45
CA ILE A 137 -2.96 -5.70 -19.00
C ILE A 137 -1.85 -6.18 -18.05
N GLU A 138 -0.65 -5.63 -18.18
CA GLU A 138 0.57 -6.07 -17.50
C GLU A 138 1.27 -4.89 -16.83
N TYR A 139 1.72 -5.12 -15.59
CA TYR A 139 2.42 -4.18 -14.74
C TYR A 139 3.79 -4.74 -14.39
N ARG A 140 4.84 -3.95 -14.60
CA ARG A 140 6.24 -4.32 -14.33
C ARG A 140 6.82 -3.47 -13.24
N PHE A 141 7.40 -4.10 -12.24
CA PHE A 141 8.00 -3.47 -11.07
C PHE A 141 9.49 -3.78 -11.03
N SER A 142 10.27 -2.80 -10.58
CA SER A 142 11.71 -2.98 -10.37
C SER A 142 11.96 -4.00 -9.27
N HIS A 143 13.14 -4.63 -9.30
CA HIS A 143 13.53 -5.64 -8.31
C HIS A 143 13.45 -5.13 -6.86
N ASP A 144 13.75 -3.85 -6.64
CA ASP A 144 13.75 -3.15 -5.36
C ASP A 144 12.40 -2.47 -5.04
N SER A 145 11.35 -2.73 -5.83
CA SER A 145 10.01 -2.23 -5.54
C SER A 145 9.58 -2.68 -4.15
N PRO A 146 9.00 -1.77 -3.34
CA PRO A 146 8.48 -2.14 -2.03
C PRO A 146 7.46 -3.26 -2.15
N ARG A 147 7.32 -4.02 -1.08
CA ARG A 147 6.46 -5.20 -1.05
C ARG A 147 4.96 -4.88 -1.25
N LEU A 148 4.33 -5.56 -2.19
CA LEU A 148 2.91 -5.53 -2.50
C LEU A 148 2.12 -6.44 -1.55
N THR A 149 0.95 -5.97 -1.11
CA THR A 149 0.05 -6.70 -0.21
C THR A 149 -1.41 -6.73 -0.66
N GLU A 150 -1.80 -5.86 -1.58
CA GLU A 150 -3.18 -5.77 -2.03
C GLU A 150 -3.26 -5.36 -3.50
N ILE A 151 -4.16 -6.01 -4.24
CA ILE A 151 -4.59 -5.59 -5.57
C ILE A 151 -5.98 -4.97 -5.42
N LYS A 152 -6.19 -3.79 -6.01
CA LYS A 152 -7.44 -3.06 -5.95
C LYS A 152 -7.88 -2.69 -7.36
N ILE A 153 -9.17 -2.85 -7.65
CA ILE A 153 -9.70 -2.70 -9.01
C ILE A 153 -10.98 -1.86 -8.99
N PHE A 154 -11.06 -0.87 -9.89
CA PHE A 154 -12.32 -0.27 -10.32
C PHE A 154 -12.71 -0.85 -11.68
N ASN A 155 -13.70 -1.74 -11.63
CA ASN A 155 -14.11 -2.58 -12.75
C ASN A 155 -15.14 -1.89 -13.65
N GLY A 156 -14.97 -1.97 -14.97
CA GLY A 156 -15.80 -1.26 -15.94
C GLY A 156 -15.43 0.22 -16.08
N PHE A 157 -16.21 0.96 -16.87
CA PHE A 157 -15.98 2.38 -17.10
C PHE A 157 -16.65 3.25 -16.02
N THR A 158 -16.01 3.44 -14.88
CA THR A 158 -16.67 3.97 -13.66
C THR A 158 -16.95 5.48 -13.69
N ARG A 159 -16.50 6.22 -14.71
CA ARG A 159 -16.72 7.68 -14.84
C ARG A 159 -18.19 8.12 -14.76
N SER A 160 -19.12 7.22 -15.11
CA SER A 160 -20.56 7.42 -14.93
C SER A 160 -21.30 6.08 -14.90
N GLU A 161 -22.45 6.04 -14.24
CA GLU A 161 -23.34 4.86 -14.24
C GLU A 161 -23.67 4.41 -15.67
N ARG A 162 -23.99 5.35 -16.55
CA ARG A 162 -24.31 5.06 -17.95
C ARG A 162 -23.13 4.40 -18.67
N ALA A 163 -21.93 4.97 -18.56
CA ALA A 163 -20.74 4.39 -19.21
C ALA A 163 -20.45 2.98 -18.68
N TRP A 164 -20.59 2.78 -17.38
CA TRP A 164 -20.38 1.48 -16.74
C TRP A 164 -21.36 0.41 -17.24
N GLN A 165 -22.64 0.76 -17.47
CA GLN A 165 -23.67 -0.13 -18.01
C GLN A 165 -23.54 -0.38 -19.53
N GLU A 166 -23.10 0.64 -20.30
CA GLU A 166 -23.01 0.56 -21.76
C GLU A 166 -21.86 -0.34 -22.24
N ASN A 167 -20.78 -0.47 -21.47
CA ASN A 167 -19.58 -1.23 -21.86
C ASN A 167 -19.44 -2.56 -21.10
N GLY A 168 -18.61 -3.47 -21.61
CA GLY A 168 -18.25 -4.72 -20.94
C GLY A 168 -17.48 -4.47 -19.65
N ARG A 169 -17.67 -5.36 -18.67
CA ARG A 169 -17.01 -5.32 -17.35
C ARG A 169 -16.39 -6.69 -17.08
N VAL A 170 -15.26 -6.73 -16.41
CA VAL A 170 -14.60 -8.02 -16.16
C VAL A 170 -15.37 -8.79 -15.09
N LYS A 171 -15.67 -10.06 -15.35
CA LYS A 171 -16.23 -10.98 -14.35
C LYS A 171 -15.15 -11.82 -13.69
N ARG A 172 -14.12 -12.18 -14.44
CA ARG A 172 -12.97 -12.93 -13.92
C ARG A 172 -11.70 -12.52 -14.62
N LEU A 173 -10.67 -12.23 -13.84
CA LEU A 173 -9.29 -12.11 -14.31
C LEU A 173 -8.50 -13.36 -13.95
N LYS A 174 -7.62 -13.79 -14.84
CA LYS A 174 -6.56 -14.75 -14.55
C LYS A 174 -5.28 -13.96 -14.30
N LEU A 175 -4.78 -14.04 -13.06
CA LEU A 175 -3.56 -13.38 -12.64
C LEU A 175 -2.36 -14.29 -12.91
N TYR A 176 -1.34 -13.72 -13.52
CA TYR A 176 -0.01 -14.32 -13.64
C TYR A 176 1.00 -13.48 -12.86
N VAL A 177 1.87 -14.16 -12.13
CA VAL A 177 3.05 -13.56 -11.49
C VAL A 177 4.28 -14.15 -12.16
N ASN A 178 5.11 -13.31 -12.78
CA ASN A 178 6.32 -13.72 -13.53
C ASN A 178 6.03 -14.85 -14.53
N ASN A 179 4.99 -14.66 -15.34
CA ASN A 179 4.46 -15.63 -16.34
C ASN A 179 3.89 -16.93 -15.78
N THR A 180 3.85 -17.13 -14.46
CA THR A 180 3.22 -18.30 -13.85
C THR A 180 1.76 -17.99 -13.53
N PRO A 181 0.78 -18.79 -14.00
CA PRO A 181 -0.61 -18.63 -13.58
C PRO A 181 -0.74 -18.81 -12.06
N THR A 182 -1.21 -17.78 -11.36
CA THR A 182 -1.20 -17.73 -9.89
C THR A 182 -2.60 -17.86 -9.30
N ALA A 183 -3.59 -17.13 -9.83
CA ALA A 183 -4.94 -17.11 -9.27
C ALA A 183 -6.00 -16.71 -10.30
N LEU A 184 -7.25 -16.99 -9.98
CA LEU A 184 -8.42 -16.41 -10.62
C LEU A 184 -9.02 -15.36 -9.68
N LEU A 185 -9.09 -14.11 -10.11
CA LEU A 185 -9.74 -13.03 -9.37
C LEU A 185 -11.18 -12.96 -9.86
N GLN A 186 -12.14 -13.29 -9.00
CA GLN A 186 -13.55 -13.11 -9.28
C GLN A 186 -13.92 -11.66 -8.95
N LEU A 187 -14.48 -10.93 -9.91
CA LEU A 187 -14.96 -9.58 -9.66
C LEU A 187 -16.49 -9.60 -9.52
N GLU A 188 -17.00 -8.79 -8.60
CA GLU A 188 -18.43 -8.53 -8.48
C GLU A 188 -18.89 -7.54 -9.55
N ASP A 189 -20.15 -7.63 -10.01
CA ASP A 189 -20.75 -6.69 -10.97
C ASP A 189 -21.15 -5.40 -10.24
N SER A 190 -20.14 -4.63 -9.83
CA SER A 190 -20.28 -3.43 -9.01
C SER A 190 -19.28 -2.34 -9.41
N ARG A 191 -19.70 -1.07 -9.27
CA ARG A 191 -18.84 0.12 -9.38
C ARG A 191 -18.00 0.38 -8.12
N ALA A 192 -18.24 -0.35 -7.05
CA ALA A 192 -17.44 -0.25 -5.84
C ALA A 192 -16.00 -0.69 -6.13
N GLU A 193 -15.06 -0.09 -5.41
CA GLU A 193 -13.69 -0.59 -5.33
C GLU A 193 -13.69 -2.07 -4.93
N GLN A 194 -12.88 -2.88 -5.61
CA GLN A 194 -12.77 -4.31 -5.33
C GLN A 194 -11.37 -4.63 -4.85
N ARG A 195 -11.23 -5.11 -3.61
CA ARG A 195 -9.94 -5.30 -2.95
C ARG A 195 -9.62 -6.77 -2.75
N PHE A 196 -8.44 -7.19 -3.17
CA PHE A 196 -7.92 -8.55 -3.02
C PHE A 196 -6.65 -8.50 -2.18
N THR A 197 -6.73 -8.95 -0.94
CA THR A 197 -5.55 -9.15 -0.08
C THR A 197 -4.73 -10.33 -0.60
N LEU A 198 -3.43 -10.13 -0.76
CA LEU A 198 -2.54 -11.18 -1.23
C LEU A 198 -2.28 -12.19 -0.11
N PRO A 199 -2.27 -13.51 -0.42
CA PRO A 199 -1.95 -14.54 0.57
C PRO A 199 -0.47 -14.53 0.96
N ASP A 200 0.40 -14.11 0.04
CA ASP A 200 1.83 -13.96 0.22
C ASP A 200 2.24 -12.53 -0.16
N ILE A 201 3.32 -12.04 0.43
CA ILE A 201 3.86 -10.71 0.14
C ILE A 201 4.78 -10.81 -1.09
N TRP A 202 4.62 -9.93 -2.08
CA TRP A 202 5.42 -9.96 -3.32
C TRP A 202 6.25 -8.69 -3.48
N GLY A 203 7.50 -8.80 -3.94
CA GLY A 203 8.46 -7.69 -4.07
C GLY A 203 9.87 -8.19 -3.78
N HIS A 204 10.85 -7.28 -3.73
CA HIS A 204 12.27 -7.62 -3.48
C HIS A 204 12.76 -8.81 -4.32
N MET A 205 12.57 -8.71 -5.62
CA MET A 205 13.07 -9.73 -6.53
C MET A 205 14.60 -9.78 -6.46
N PRO A 206 15.23 -10.93 -6.79
CA PRO A 206 16.67 -10.99 -6.96
C PRO A 206 17.19 -9.90 -7.91
N GLU A 207 18.40 -9.42 -7.68
CA GLU A 207 19.02 -8.40 -8.53
C GLU A 207 19.04 -8.85 -10.00
N GLY A 208 18.53 -8.00 -10.90
CA GLY A 208 18.38 -8.30 -12.32
C GLY A 208 17.08 -9.03 -12.69
N GLU A 209 16.22 -9.38 -11.73
CA GLU A 209 14.86 -9.89 -11.98
C GLU A 209 13.80 -8.79 -11.80
N GLU A 210 12.65 -8.96 -12.43
CA GLU A 210 11.51 -8.05 -12.31
C GLU A 210 10.33 -8.78 -11.70
N MET A 211 9.46 -8.05 -11.01
CA MET A 211 8.13 -8.55 -10.71
C MET A 211 7.19 -8.11 -11.84
N VAL A 212 6.52 -9.08 -12.45
CA VAL A 212 5.59 -8.86 -13.56
C VAL A 212 4.23 -9.43 -13.17
N LEU A 213 3.22 -8.55 -13.09
CA LEU A 213 1.84 -8.94 -12.83
C LEU A 213 1.03 -8.76 -14.10
N ARG A 214 0.47 -9.85 -14.63
CA ARG A 214 -0.42 -9.80 -15.80
C ARG A 214 -1.83 -10.23 -15.42
N PHE A 215 -2.80 -9.42 -15.82
CA PHE A 215 -4.22 -9.62 -15.60
C PHE A 215 -4.89 -9.92 -16.95
N GLU A 216 -5.19 -11.19 -17.20
CA GLU A 216 -5.86 -11.65 -18.43
C GLU A 216 -7.37 -11.76 -18.20
N ILE A 217 -8.18 -11.23 -19.11
CA ILE A 217 -9.64 -11.33 -19.06
C ILE A 217 -10.06 -12.77 -19.36
N ALA A 218 -10.62 -13.44 -18.36
CA ALA A 218 -11.09 -14.83 -18.47
C ALA A 218 -12.62 -14.91 -18.69
N GLU A 219 -13.39 -14.01 -18.08
CA GLU A 219 -14.84 -13.91 -18.26
C GLU A 219 -15.30 -12.46 -18.16
N VAL A 220 -16.41 -12.12 -18.83
CA VAL A 220 -16.94 -10.76 -18.95
C VAL A 220 -18.44 -10.72 -18.62
N TYR A 221 -18.86 -9.65 -17.93
CA TYR A 221 -20.24 -9.21 -17.89
C TYR A 221 -20.52 -8.34 -19.12
N PRO A 222 -21.50 -8.69 -19.97
CA PRO A 222 -21.72 -7.96 -21.21
C PRO A 222 -22.17 -6.52 -20.98
N GLY A 223 -21.69 -5.62 -21.82
CA GLY A 223 -22.23 -4.27 -21.94
C GLY A 223 -23.60 -4.27 -22.61
N SER A 224 -24.40 -3.24 -22.32
CA SER A 224 -25.71 -3.07 -22.99
C SER A 224 -25.60 -2.49 -24.40
N LYS A 225 -24.41 -1.99 -24.80
CA LYS A 225 -24.22 -1.27 -26.06
C LYS A 225 -22.95 -1.66 -26.81
N THR A 226 -21.82 -1.84 -26.12
CA THR A 226 -20.55 -2.24 -26.72
C THR A 226 -20.10 -3.57 -26.15
N ASP A 227 -19.41 -4.35 -26.99
CA ASP A 227 -18.79 -5.60 -26.55
C ASP A 227 -17.45 -5.34 -25.86
N ASP A 228 -16.78 -4.22 -26.18
CA ASP A 228 -15.49 -3.82 -25.61
C ASP A 228 -15.51 -3.85 -24.06
N THR A 229 -14.55 -4.55 -23.48
CA THR A 229 -14.37 -4.63 -22.02
C THR A 229 -13.48 -3.52 -21.49
N VAL A 230 -13.88 -2.95 -20.35
CA VAL A 230 -13.24 -1.75 -19.78
C VAL A 230 -12.76 -2.01 -18.36
N ILE A 231 -11.57 -1.50 -18.03
CA ILE A 231 -11.07 -1.40 -16.67
C ILE A 231 -10.68 0.06 -16.42
N THR A 232 -11.35 0.71 -15.47
CA THR A 232 -10.99 2.08 -15.08
C THR A 232 -9.67 2.11 -14.33
N GLU A 233 -9.43 1.19 -13.40
CA GLU A 233 -8.21 1.24 -12.60
C GLU A 233 -7.83 -0.14 -12.07
N ILE A 234 -6.54 -0.49 -12.13
CA ILE A 234 -5.95 -1.51 -11.28
C ILE A 234 -4.80 -0.84 -10.55
N TYR A 235 -4.89 -0.83 -9.23
CA TYR A 235 -3.91 -0.19 -8.39
C TYR A 235 -3.59 -1.05 -7.18
N PHE A 236 -2.58 -0.65 -6.44
CA PHE A 236 -1.81 -1.49 -5.56
C PHE A 236 -1.65 -0.85 -4.19
N ASP A 237 -1.48 -1.69 -3.18
CA ASP A 237 -1.11 -1.27 -1.83
C ASP A 237 -0.07 -2.22 -1.28
N GLY A 238 0.75 -1.74 -0.36
CA GLY A 238 1.90 -2.49 0.12
C GLY A 238 2.43 -2.04 1.48
N THR A 239 3.46 -2.75 1.93
CA THR A 239 4.12 -2.59 3.23
C THR A 239 5.50 -1.95 3.04
N GLU A 240 6.36 -2.04 4.06
CA GLU A 240 7.72 -1.46 4.08
C GLU A 240 7.78 0.04 4.22
N VAL A 241 6.87 0.50 5.07
CA VAL A 241 6.67 1.89 5.34
C VAL A 241 6.77 2.15 6.84
N HIS A 242 7.44 1.34 7.67
CA HIS A 242 7.66 1.69 9.09
C HIS A 242 8.96 2.47 9.27
N CYS A 243 9.05 3.66 8.70
CA CYS A 243 10.32 4.37 8.64
C CYS A 243 10.32 5.69 9.42
N PHE A 244 11.51 6.10 9.84
CA PHE A 244 11.79 7.40 10.43
C PHE A 244 12.53 8.30 9.45
N ALA A 245 12.29 9.61 9.53
CA ALA A 245 13.06 10.56 8.76
C ALA A 245 14.55 10.56 9.15
N ARG A 246 15.39 10.93 8.19
CA ARG A 246 16.83 11.17 8.39
C ARG A 246 17.10 12.03 9.63
N GLY A 247 18.16 11.71 10.36
CA GLY A 247 18.58 12.44 11.57
C GLY A 247 17.87 11.99 12.84
N SER A 248 16.94 11.04 12.76
CA SER A 248 16.37 10.39 13.94
C SER A 248 17.46 9.61 14.67
N LEU A 249 17.58 9.81 15.98
CA LEU A 249 18.68 9.33 16.83
C LEU A 249 18.27 8.03 17.51
N VAL A 250 18.95 6.94 17.16
CA VAL A 250 18.76 5.63 17.78
C VAL A 250 19.64 5.53 19.02
N SER A 251 19.06 5.12 20.15
CA SER A 251 19.84 4.88 21.37
C SER A 251 20.61 3.58 21.24
N MET A 252 21.93 3.66 21.37
CA MET A 252 22.85 2.54 21.27
C MET A 252 22.96 1.81 22.62
N ALA A 253 23.37 0.54 22.59
CA ALA A 253 23.52 -0.28 23.80
C ALA A 253 24.58 0.26 24.77
N ASP A 254 25.58 1.01 24.27
CA ASP A 254 26.63 1.65 25.07
C ASP A 254 26.21 3.00 25.68
N GLY A 255 24.96 3.41 25.45
CA GLY A 255 24.40 4.68 25.92
C GLY A 255 24.68 5.88 25.00
N SER A 256 25.42 5.69 23.91
CA SER A 256 25.54 6.70 22.85
C SER A 256 24.27 6.78 21.99
N GLN A 257 24.24 7.73 21.06
CA GLN A 257 23.19 7.84 20.06
C GLN A 257 23.81 7.85 18.66
N LYS A 258 23.14 7.19 17.72
CA LYS A 258 23.56 7.13 16.32
C LYS A 258 22.41 7.57 15.41
N PRO A 259 22.66 8.44 14.41
CA PRO A 259 21.65 8.75 13.40
C PRO A 259 21.22 7.48 12.66
N ILE A 260 19.92 7.32 12.44
CA ILE A 260 19.33 6.11 11.87
C ILE A 260 19.87 5.80 10.47
N GLU A 261 20.20 6.83 9.68
CA GLU A 261 20.79 6.66 8.34
C GLU A 261 22.24 6.16 8.35
N GLN A 262 22.88 6.09 9.52
CA GLN A 262 24.25 5.57 9.69
C GLN A 262 24.26 4.18 10.34
N LEU A 263 23.10 3.60 10.64
CA LEU A 263 23.01 2.24 11.17
C LEU A 263 23.37 1.20 10.11
N ALA A 264 24.05 0.16 10.55
CA ALA A 264 24.43 -0.98 9.73
C ALA A 264 24.21 -2.29 10.49
N ALA A 265 24.14 -3.40 9.75
CA ALA A 265 24.07 -4.72 10.35
C ALA A 265 25.27 -4.95 11.31
N GLY A 266 24.99 -5.48 12.50
CA GLY A 266 25.95 -5.71 13.58
C GLY A 266 26.02 -4.60 14.63
N ASP A 267 25.51 -3.39 14.35
CA ASP A 267 25.41 -2.32 15.35
C ASP A 267 24.59 -2.79 16.56
N GLN A 268 25.01 -2.42 17.78
CA GLN A 268 24.34 -2.81 19.02
C GLN A 268 23.43 -1.69 19.52
N VAL A 269 22.12 -1.91 19.47
CA VAL A 269 21.13 -0.92 19.91
C VAL A 269 20.51 -1.29 21.25
N LEU A 270 20.00 -0.27 21.95
CA LEU A 270 19.21 -0.45 23.15
C LEU A 270 17.82 -0.95 22.78
N ALA A 271 17.54 -2.20 23.13
CA ALA A 271 16.36 -2.92 22.68
C ALA A 271 15.55 -3.49 23.84
N TYR A 272 14.26 -3.69 23.59
CA TYR A 272 13.27 -4.18 24.54
C TYR A 272 12.44 -5.30 23.91
N GLY A 273 11.81 -6.11 24.76
CA GLY A 273 10.79 -7.06 24.33
C GLY A 273 9.54 -6.37 23.75
N SER A 274 8.50 -7.16 23.46
CA SER A 274 7.25 -6.68 22.85
C SER A 274 6.46 -5.68 23.72
N THR A 275 6.80 -5.55 25.00
CA THR A 275 6.33 -4.50 25.90
C THR A 275 7.52 -4.01 26.71
N ALA A 276 7.54 -2.74 27.12
CA ALA A 276 8.67 -2.19 27.89
C ALA A 276 8.96 -3.04 29.14
N GLY A 277 10.25 -3.32 29.37
CA GLY A 277 10.79 -4.22 30.37
C GLY A 277 12.29 -3.97 30.55
N GLU A 278 13.07 -4.98 30.93
CA GLU A 278 14.53 -4.83 31.05
C GLU A 278 15.17 -4.54 29.69
N ALA A 279 16.04 -3.54 29.66
CA ALA A 279 16.78 -3.18 28.48
C ALA A 279 17.84 -4.24 28.16
N THR A 280 17.96 -4.59 26.88
CA THR A 280 18.94 -5.55 26.37
C THR A 280 19.72 -4.93 25.21
N ALA A 281 20.97 -5.35 25.05
CA ALA A 281 21.70 -5.08 23.82
C ALA A 281 21.22 -6.04 22.73
N ALA A 282 20.83 -5.53 21.58
CA ALA A 282 20.49 -6.34 20.41
C ALA A 282 21.27 -5.88 19.18
N ALA A 283 21.77 -6.83 18.40
CA ALA A 283 22.40 -6.56 17.11
C ALA A 283 21.34 -6.20 16.07
N VAL A 284 21.60 -5.17 15.28
CA VAL A 284 20.84 -4.89 14.06
C VAL A 284 21.14 -5.97 13.04
N GLU A 285 20.11 -6.68 12.56
CA GLU A 285 20.26 -7.73 11.55
C GLU A 285 19.86 -7.24 10.15
N GLY A 286 19.02 -6.20 10.08
CA GLY A 286 18.59 -5.60 8.83
C GLY A 286 18.22 -4.13 9.00
N VAL A 287 18.62 -3.34 8.01
CA VAL A 287 18.23 -1.93 7.86
C VAL A 287 17.70 -1.74 6.45
N VAL A 288 16.71 -0.87 6.31
CA VAL A 288 16.11 -0.52 5.01
C VAL A 288 16.02 0.99 4.90
N SER A 289 16.28 1.52 3.70
CA SER A 289 16.06 2.92 3.36
C SER A 289 15.09 3.03 2.19
N VAL A 290 14.05 3.85 2.36
CA VAL A 290 12.98 4.05 1.38
C VAL A 290 12.61 5.53 1.37
N THR A 291 12.26 6.08 0.20
CA THR A 291 11.72 7.45 0.12
C THR A 291 10.21 7.44 0.38
N HIS A 292 9.77 8.25 1.33
CA HIS A 292 8.35 8.43 1.63
C HIS A 292 7.93 9.88 1.41
N CYS A 293 6.74 10.08 0.83
CA CYS A 293 6.17 11.40 0.55
C CYS A 293 5.25 11.92 1.65
N LYS A 294 4.70 11.04 2.52
CA LYS A 294 3.89 11.46 3.66
C LYS A 294 4.44 10.91 4.95
N LEU A 295 4.70 11.84 5.84
CA LEU A 295 5.20 11.56 7.18
C LEU A 295 4.36 12.35 8.17
N ILE A 296 4.36 11.90 9.41
CA ILE A 296 3.81 12.62 10.54
C ILE A 296 4.97 13.14 11.37
N ARG A 297 4.97 14.44 11.67
CA ARG A 297 5.82 15.00 12.73
C ARG A 297 5.01 15.07 14.00
N LEU A 298 5.52 14.41 15.03
CA LEU A 298 4.97 14.40 16.37
C LEU A 298 5.84 15.28 17.25
N THR A 299 5.23 16.26 17.93
CA THR A 299 5.91 17.15 18.89
C THR A 299 5.36 16.91 20.29
N PHE A 300 6.25 16.77 21.27
CA PHE A 300 5.92 16.37 22.64
C PHE A 300 6.19 17.50 23.64
N GLU A 301 5.64 17.37 24.86
CA GLU A 301 5.72 18.41 25.90
C GLU A 301 7.12 18.64 26.48
N ASP A 302 7.99 17.64 26.38
CA ASP A 302 9.40 17.73 26.76
C ASP A 302 10.30 18.32 25.67
N GLY A 303 9.71 18.77 24.55
CA GLY A 303 10.42 19.30 23.39
C GLY A 303 10.95 18.22 22.44
N THR A 304 10.71 16.94 22.72
CA THR A 304 11.02 15.85 21.79
C THR A 304 10.22 16.02 20.51
N GLU A 305 10.85 15.77 19.36
CA GLU A 305 10.19 15.68 18.07
C GLU A 305 10.60 14.39 17.37
N ILE A 306 9.67 13.75 16.67
CA ILE A 306 9.98 12.63 15.79
C ILE A 306 9.18 12.74 14.51
N THR A 307 9.81 12.45 13.37
CA THR A 307 9.13 12.39 12.08
C THR A 307 9.16 10.94 11.60
N ALA A 308 7.98 10.34 11.47
CA ALA A 308 7.82 8.92 11.13
C ALA A 308 6.73 8.74 10.07
N THR A 309 6.66 7.58 9.47
CA THR A 309 5.54 7.17 8.65
C THR A 309 4.26 6.97 9.48
N PRO A 310 3.07 7.15 8.88
CA PRO A 310 1.78 7.03 9.57
C PRO A 310 1.58 5.72 10.37
N ASP A 311 2.08 4.61 9.85
CA ASP A 311 1.85 3.29 10.43
C ASP A 311 2.96 2.87 11.41
N HIS A 312 3.97 3.70 11.66
CA HIS A 312 5.02 3.36 12.60
C HIS A 312 4.44 3.13 14.03
N PRO A 313 4.68 1.97 14.65
CA PRO A 313 4.14 1.64 15.96
C PRO A 313 4.95 2.26 17.11
N PHE A 314 4.25 2.93 18.04
CA PHE A 314 4.78 3.53 19.25
C PHE A 314 4.16 2.87 20.49
N VAL A 315 4.91 2.82 21.60
CA VAL A 315 4.37 2.37 22.89
C VAL A 315 3.78 3.55 23.64
N LEU A 316 2.49 3.49 23.96
CA LEU A 316 1.83 4.43 24.86
C LEU A 316 2.03 4.06 26.33
N ALA A 317 1.75 5.00 27.23
CA ALA A 317 1.62 4.76 28.65
C ALA A 317 0.61 3.61 28.91
N GLY A 318 1.01 2.67 29.76
CA GLY A 318 0.27 1.41 29.97
C GLY A 318 0.71 0.27 29.04
N GLY A 319 1.76 0.45 28.24
CA GLY A 319 2.44 -0.63 27.51
C GLY A 319 1.71 -1.12 26.26
N ARG A 320 0.82 -0.29 25.68
CA ARG A 320 0.04 -0.64 24.48
C ARG A 320 0.62 0.01 23.23
N TRP A 321 0.68 -0.75 22.16
CA TRP A 321 1.05 -0.25 20.83
C TRP A 321 -0.04 0.63 20.23
N ALA A 322 0.35 1.75 19.61
CA ALA A 322 -0.50 2.64 18.83
C ALA A 322 0.28 3.26 17.67
N SER A 323 -0.41 3.69 16.63
CA SER A 323 0.19 4.38 15.46
C SER A 323 -0.79 5.41 14.92
N TYR A 324 -0.42 6.19 13.91
CA TYR A 324 -1.37 7.10 13.25
C TYR A 324 -2.28 6.39 12.23
N ASP A 325 -1.82 5.28 11.64
CA ASP A 325 -2.60 4.36 10.82
C ASP A 325 -2.59 2.91 11.37
N PRO A 326 -3.46 2.60 12.35
CA PRO A 326 -3.54 1.27 12.97
C PRO A 326 -3.89 0.15 12.01
N ALA A 327 -4.66 0.42 10.96
CA ALA A 327 -5.10 -0.61 10.03
C ALA A 327 -3.91 -1.17 9.25
N LYS A 328 -2.97 -0.30 8.90
CA LYS A 328 -1.73 -0.69 8.25
C LYS A 328 -0.76 -1.36 9.23
N SER A 329 -0.58 -0.80 10.42
CA SER A 329 0.33 -1.39 11.43
C SER A 329 -0.06 -2.80 11.89
N ARG A 330 -1.36 -3.15 11.89
CA ARG A 330 -1.81 -4.50 12.29
C ARG A 330 -1.43 -5.62 11.31
N ARG A 331 -0.88 -5.26 10.14
CA ARG A 331 -0.40 -6.22 9.14
C ARG A 331 0.98 -6.79 9.48
N TYR A 332 1.71 -6.17 10.42
CA TYR A 332 3.08 -6.53 10.77
C TYR A 332 3.11 -7.49 11.95
N THR A 333 4.12 -8.37 11.97
CA THR A 333 4.26 -9.43 12.99
C THR A 333 4.39 -8.83 14.39
N GLY A 334 3.52 -9.24 15.31
CA GLY A 334 3.55 -8.75 16.69
C GLY A 334 2.76 -7.46 16.95
N TYR A 335 2.09 -6.91 15.94
CA TYR A 335 1.23 -5.72 16.05
C TYR A 335 -0.23 -6.01 15.70
N GLU A 336 -0.63 -7.27 15.60
CA GLU A 336 -1.99 -7.70 15.24
C GLU A 336 -3.04 -7.12 16.23
N SER A 337 -2.65 -6.97 17.49
CA SER A 337 -3.46 -6.39 18.57
C SER A 337 -3.21 -4.89 18.79
N LEU A 338 -2.62 -4.17 17.84
CA LEU A 338 -2.34 -2.73 17.99
C LEU A 338 -3.63 -1.96 18.29
N PHE A 339 -3.56 -1.14 19.34
CA PHE A 339 -4.73 -0.70 20.09
C PHE A 339 -5.60 0.27 19.28
N ARG A 340 -5.09 1.46 19.00
CA ARG A 340 -5.84 2.51 18.29
C ARG A 340 -4.93 3.55 17.64
N ARG A 341 -5.58 4.48 16.95
CA ARG A 341 -4.92 5.67 16.39
C ARG A 341 -4.44 6.58 17.50
N ILE A 342 -3.22 7.11 17.38
CA ILE A 342 -2.67 8.12 18.30
C ILE A 342 -3.47 9.43 18.23
N GLN A 343 -3.62 10.08 19.36
CA GLN A 343 -4.42 11.30 19.52
C GLN A 343 -3.65 12.34 20.34
N LEU A 344 -3.94 13.61 20.12
CA LEU A 344 -3.38 14.69 20.95
C LEU A 344 -3.71 14.44 22.43
N GLY A 345 -2.74 14.66 23.30
CA GLY A 345 -2.86 14.41 24.74
C GLY A 345 -2.48 12.98 25.16
N ASP A 346 -2.26 12.06 24.22
CA ASP A 346 -1.72 10.73 24.52
C ASP A 346 -0.35 10.83 25.19
N LEU A 347 -0.11 9.96 26.16
CA LEU A 347 1.17 9.83 26.85
C LEU A 347 1.96 8.72 26.17
N PHE A 348 3.11 9.07 25.59
CA PHE A 348 4.01 8.13 24.93
C PHE A 348 5.10 7.71 25.89
N ARG A 349 5.54 6.45 25.79
CA ARG A 349 6.60 5.93 26.64
C ARG A 349 7.95 6.34 26.08
N LEU A 350 8.75 6.93 26.96
CA LEU A 350 10.16 7.19 26.75
C LEU A 350 10.98 6.08 27.43
N ALA A 351 12.12 5.76 26.85
CA ALA A 351 13.02 4.77 27.42
C ALA A 351 14.48 5.18 27.24
N ASP A 352 15.28 4.93 28.26
CA ASP A 352 16.74 4.96 28.21
C ASP A 352 17.31 3.77 28.99
N ALA A 353 18.64 3.64 29.06
CA ALA A 353 19.27 2.50 29.72
C ALA A 353 18.99 2.39 31.24
N LYS A 354 18.42 3.43 31.86
CA LYS A 354 18.20 3.54 33.31
C LYS A 354 16.74 3.68 33.70
N ASP A 355 15.89 4.24 32.84
CA ASP A 355 14.48 4.50 33.11
C ASP A 355 13.64 4.25 31.85
N VAL A 356 12.67 3.34 31.99
CA VAL A 356 11.81 2.85 30.90
C VAL A 356 10.36 3.28 31.06
N ASP A 357 10.04 4.04 32.11
CA ASP A 357 8.67 4.37 32.52
C ASP A 357 8.38 5.87 32.45
N ARG A 358 9.32 6.65 31.96
CA ARG A 358 9.09 8.04 31.61
C ARG A 358 8.03 8.13 30.52
N VAL A 359 7.21 9.17 30.60
CA VAL A 359 6.21 9.46 29.60
C VAL A 359 6.29 10.91 29.17
N SER A 360 5.94 11.18 27.92
CA SER A 360 5.80 12.54 27.40
C SER A 360 4.48 12.67 26.64
N ARG A 361 3.77 13.77 26.86
CA ARG A 361 2.49 14.04 26.22
C ARG A 361 2.67 14.54 24.79
N LEU A 362 1.92 13.96 23.86
CA LEU A 362 1.82 14.42 22.49
C LEU A 362 1.03 15.74 22.42
N LEU A 363 1.68 16.81 21.94
CA LEU A 363 1.09 18.14 21.83
C LEU A 363 0.64 18.49 20.42
N LYS A 364 1.33 17.96 19.40
CA LYS A 364 1.08 18.32 18.00
C LYS A 364 1.31 17.14 17.08
N ILE A 365 0.47 17.03 16.05
CA ILE A 365 0.65 16.12 14.91
C ILE A 365 0.60 16.98 13.65
N GLU A 366 1.65 16.93 12.85
CA GLU A 366 1.73 17.63 11.56
C GLU A 366 1.90 16.61 10.44
N GLU A 367 1.05 16.66 9.43
CA GLU A 367 1.24 15.87 8.21
C GLU A 367 2.19 16.61 7.25
N LEU A 368 3.31 15.97 6.93
CA LEU A 368 4.28 16.45 5.96
C LEU A 368 4.05 15.69 4.66
N HIS A 369 3.96 16.40 3.54
CA HIS A 369 3.66 15.83 2.22
C HIS A 369 4.82 16.01 1.22
N GLN A 370 6.06 15.93 1.72
CA GLN A 370 7.27 16.08 0.92
C GLN A 370 8.04 14.75 0.87
N ALA A 371 8.42 14.34 -0.33
CA ALA A 371 9.31 13.20 -0.55
C ALA A 371 10.64 13.40 0.17
N GLN A 372 10.97 12.49 1.09
CA GLN A 372 12.26 12.48 1.77
C GLN A 372 12.69 11.05 2.12
N PRO A 373 14.01 10.78 2.19
CA PRO A 373 14.51 9.47 2.56
C PRO A 373 14.18 9.17 4.01
N THR A 374 13.81 7.93 4.25
CA THR A 374 13.46 7.40 5.56
C THR A 374 14.14 6.05 5.77
N TYR A 375 14.25 5.65 7.03
CA TYR A 375 15.07 4.52 7.45
C TYR A 375 14.35 3.71 8.52
N THR A 376 14.60 2.41 8.57
CA THR A 376 14.07 1.55 9.62
C THR A 376 15.00 0.39 9.94
N ILE A 377 14.80 -0.20 11.11
CA ILE A 377 15.38 -1.48 11.50
C ILE A 377 14.32 -2.56 11.25
N THR A 378 14.60 -3.45 10.30
CA THR A 378 13.68 -4.54 9.97
C THR A 378 13.80 -5.72 10.94
N ARG A 379 14.98 -5.94 11.50
CA ARG A 379 15.18 -7.03 12.46
C ARG A 379 16.28 -6.72 13.48
N LEU A 380 16.02 -7.16 14.70
CA LEU A 380 16.98 -7.21 15.79
C LEU A 380 17.25 -8.66 16.18
N SER A 381 18.47 -8.95 16.63
CA SER A 381 18.83 -10.27 17.12
C SER A 381 18.02 -10.66 18.37
N GLY A 382 17.68 -11.94 18.48
CA GLY A 382 16.97 -12.47 19.64
C GLY A 382 15.46 -12.25 19.55
N SER A 383 14.81 -11.97 20.69
CA SER A 383 13.36 -11.78 20.77
C SER A 383 12.95 -10.31 20.96
N ALA A 384 13.89 -9.38 20.77
CA ALA A 384 13.62 -7.96 20.91
C ALA A 384 12.77 -7.47 19.73
N ARG A 385 11.72 -6.70 20.03
CA ARG A 385 10.79 -6.15 19.04
C ARG A 385 10.54 -4.65 19.19
N ALA A 386 11.28 -4.04 20.10
CA ALA A 386 11.21 -2.61 20.34
C ALA A 386 12.62 -2.04 20.54
N TYR A 387 12.81 -0.80 20.14
CA TYR A 387 14.04 -0.05 20.29
C TYR A 387 13.72 1.43 20.52
N VAL A 388 14.75 2.24 20.76
CA VAL A 388 14.56 3.64 21.14
C VAL A 388 15.00 4.58 20.04
N VAL A 389 14.11 5.49 19.65
CA VAL A 389 14.38 6.55 18.67
C VAL A 389 13.94 7.90 19.23
N ASN A 390 14.84 8.88 19.28
CA ASN A 390 14.62 10.18 19.92
C ASN A 390 14.05 10.04 21.35
N GLY A 391 14.48 9.01 22.07
CA GLY A 391 13.99 8.69 23.41
C GLY A 391 12.65 7.95 23.47
N LEU A 392 11.90 7.83 22.37
CA LEU A 392 10.62 7.14 22.31
C LEU A 392 10.82 5.63 22.09
N LEU A 393 10.00 4.82 22.77
CA LEU A 393 9.98 3.37 22.55
C LEU A 393 9.11 3.02 21.34
N VAL A 394 9.73 2.46 20.31
CA VAL A 394 9.15 2.22 18.99
C VAL A 394 9.33 0.77 18.57
N GLY A 395 8.52 0.31 17.62
CA GLY A 395 8.53 -1.08 17.16
C GLY A 395 9.43 -1.34 15.95
N THR A 396 9.91 -2.57 15.81
CA THR A 396 10.66 -3.03 14.63
C THR A 396 9.75 -3.41 13.46
N GLU A 397 10.29 -3.45 12.24
CA GLU A 397 9.57 -3.88 11.05
C GLU A 397 9.83 -5.35 10.70
N GLU A 398 9.23 -6.30 11.44
CA GLU A 398 9.35 -7.74 11.13
C GLU A 398 8.11 -8.22 10.35
N LEU A 399 8.27 -8.56 9.06
CA LEU A 399 7.18 -9.14 8.26
C LEU A 399 7.12 -10.67 8.38
N PRO A 400 5.91 -11.26 8.26
CA PRO A 400 5.76 -12.71 8.19
C PRO A 400 6.53 -13.26 6.99
N GLY A 401 7.47 -14.18 7.24
CA GLY A 401 8.21 -14.88 6.18
C GLY A 401 9.58 -14.28 5.82
N ASP A 402 10.01 -13.18 6.44
CA ASP A 402 11.39 -12.73 6.29
C ASP A 402 12.32 -13.73 6.99
N ALA A 403 12.93 -14.62 6.22
CA ALA A 403 14.09 -15.41 6.66
C ALA A 403 15.32 -14.49 6.77
N PRO A 404 16.36 -14.85 7.56
CA PRO A 404 17.54 -14.02 7.74
C PRO A 404 18.37 -13.95 6.46
N THR A 405 18.13 -12.94 5.62
CA THR A 405 19.06 -12.57 4.56
C THR A 405 19.76 -11.27 4.94
N ALA A 406 20.98 -11.40 5.46
CA ALA A 406 21.90 -10.28 5.58
C ALA A 406 22.21 -9.76 4.16
N ARG A 407 21.74 -8.55 3.82
CA ARG A 407 22.19 -7.86 2.62
C ARG A 407 22.48 -6.41 2.96
N ASN A 408 23.78 -6.10 3.04
CA ASN A 408 24.29 -4.74 2.99
C ASN A 408 23.98 -4.16 1.62
N VAL A 409 23.21 -3.07 1.57
CA VAL A 409 23.22 -2.16 0.43
C VAL A 409 23.86 -0.87 0.92
N LEU A 410 25.18 -0.81 0.84
CA LEU A 410 25.94 0.44 0.83
C LEU A 410 26.11 0.80 -0.65
N THR A 411 25.52 1.90 -1.09
CA THR A 411 25.89 2.56 -2.35
C THR A 411 26.56 3.87 -2.02
N GLU A 412 27.74 4.07 -2.63
CA GLU A 412 28.56 5.30 -2.59
C GLU A 412 27.84 6.54 -3.10
#